data_AF-A0ABD4S9Z5-F1
#
_entry.id   AF-A0ABD4S9Z5-F1
#
_cell.length_a   1.000
_cell.length_b   1.000
_cell.length_c   1.000
_cell.angle_alpha   90.00
_cell.angle_beta   90.00
_cell.angle_gamma   90.00
#
_symmetry.space_group_name_H-M   'P 1'
#
loop_
_entity.id
_entity.type
_entity.pdbx_description
1 polymer ?
#
loop_
_entity_poly.entity_id
_entity_poly.type
_entity_poly.pdbx_seq_one_letter_code
_entity_poly.pdbx_strand_id
1 'polypeptide(L)' 'MVLKTNDLDKKSNDYKFTKEQIVNSKKYVNRKDLLNAILKEDELYSFSEVEEIINNFMKGVS' A
#
# COMPACT_ATOMS: atom_id res chain seq x y z
N MET A 1 -24.07 -12.41 -11.43
CA MET A 1 -23.27 -11.17 -11.57
C MET A 1 -21.81 -11.57 -11.67
N VAL A 2 -21.30 -11.82 -12.88
CA VAL A 2 -19.88 -12.16 -13.07
C VAL A 2 -19.16 -10.83 -13.27
N LEU A 3 -18.57 -10.32 -12.20
CA LEU A 3 -17.76 -9.10 -12.27
C LEU A 3 -16.55 -9.41 -13.16
N LYS A 4 -16.53 -8.79 -14.34
CA LYS A 4 -15.45 -8.87 -15.32
C LYS A 4 -14.20 -8.28 -14.68
N THR A 5 -13.14 -9.06 -14.65
CA THR A 5 -11.86 -8.81 -13.98
C THR A 5 -10.97 -7.75 -14.65
N ASN A 6 -11.51 -6.94 -15.57
CA ASN A 6 -10.71 -6.07 -16.43
C ASN A 6 -10.78 -4.57 -16.08
N ASP A 7 -11.70 -4.15 -15.19
CA ASP A 7 -11.85 -2.75 -14.74
C ASP A 7 -11.25 -2.50 -13.34
N LEU A 8 -10.67 -3.53 -12.70
CA LEU A 8 -10.15 -3.46 -11.33
C LEU A 8 -8.71 -2.91 -11.27
N ASP A 9 -7.87 -3.25 -12.25
CA ASP A 9 -6.45 -2.85 -12.30
C ASP A 9 -6.22 -1.36 -12.59
N LYS A 10 -7.15 -0.69 -13.29
CA LYS A 10 -7.03 0.74 -13.56
C LYS A 10 -7.56 1.62 -12.42
N LYS A 11 -8.46 1.07 -11.59
CA LYS A 11 -9.10 1.81 -10.49
C LYS A 11 -8.35 1.66 -9.16
N SER A 12 -7.56 0.60 -9.01
CA SER A 12 -6.76 0.31 -7.80
C SER A 12 -5.72 1.36 -7.46
N ASN A 13 -5.32 2.22 -8.40
CA ASN A 13 -4.32 3.26 -8.15
C ASN A 13 -4.91 4.53 -7.51
N ASP A 14 -6.20 4.78 -7.70
CA ASP A 14 -6.91 5.93 -7.08
C ASP A 14 -7.45 5.61 -5.69
N TYR A 15 -7.59 4.32 -5.35
CA TYR A 15 -8.04 3.92 -4.03
C TYR A 15 -6.93 4.10 -3.00
N LYS A 16 -7.14 5.07 -2.10
CA LYS A 16 -6.29 5.27 -0.94
C LYS A 16 -6.88 4.58 0.28
N PHE A 17 -6.01 4.01 1.09
CA PHE A 17 -6.32 3.23 2.28
C PHE A 17 -5.60 3.81 3.48
N THR A 18 -6.16 3.61 4.67
CA THR A 18 -5.48 3.98 5.91
C THR A 18 -4.28 3.07 6.15
N LYS A 19 -3.32 3.54 6.95
CA LYS A 19 -2.21 2.72 7.45
C LYS A 19 -2.69 1.38 8.00
N GLU A 20 -3.72 1.38 8.84
CA GLU A 20 -4.27 0.16 9.44
C GLU A 20 -4.77 -0.84 8.39
N GLN A 21 -5.46 -0.37 7.35
CA GLN A 21 -5.95 -1.23 6.26
C GLN A 21 -4.80 -1.85 5.47
N ILE A 22 -3.74 -1.08 5.22
CA ILE A 22 -2.56 -1.53 4.48
C ILE A 22 -1.77 -2.55 5.30
N VAL A 23 -1.46 -2.21 6.56
CA VAL A 23 -0.71 -3.07 7.51
C VAL A 23 -1.44 -4.39 7.75
N ASN A 24 -2.78 -4.38 7.85
CA ASN A 24 -3.57 -5.59 8.04
C ASN A 24 -3.90 -6.35 6.75
N SER A 25 -3.48 -5.85 5.58
CA SER A 25 -3.71 -6.54 4.31
C SER A 25 -2.88 -7.82 4.19
N LYS A 26 -3.39 -8.79 3.43
CA LYS A 26 -2.65 -10.03 3.11
C LYS A 26 -1.35 -9.76 2.35
N LYS A 27 -1.28 -8.65 1.59
CA LYS A 27 -0.12 -8.28 0.78
C LYS A 27 1.10 -7.92 1.64
N TYR A 28 0.87 -7.34 2.82
CA TYR A 28 1.95 -6.81 3.67
C TYR A 28 2.05 -7.47 5.04
N VAL A 29 1.51 -8.69 5.19
CA VAL A 29 1.56 -9.43 6.47
C VAL A 29 2.99 -9.62 7.01
N ASN A 30 3.98 -9.76 6.12
CA ASN A 30 5.39 -9.91 6.49
C ASN A 30 6.16 -8.57 6.57
N ARG A 31 5.48 -7.45 6.35
CA ARG A 31 6.08 -6.10 6.33
C ARG A 31 5.39 -5.14 7.30
N LYS A 32 4.61 -5.66 8.25
CA LYS A 32 3.86 -4.85 9.23
C LYS A 32 4.76 -3.90 10.01
N ASP A 33 5.88 -4.38 10.53
CA ASP A 33 6.82 -3.57 11.32
C ASP A 33 7.42 -2.44 10.48
N LEU A 34 7.82 -2.76 9.25
CA LEU A 34 8.33 -1.77 8.29
C LEU A 34 7.28 -0.70 7.96
N LEU A 35 6.07 -1.14 7.59
CA LEU A 35 4.97 -0.23 7.29
C LEU A 35 4.59 0.64 8.48
N ASN A 36 4.65 0.08 9.70
CA ASN A 36 4.39 0.84 10.92
C ASN A 36 5.43 1.94 11.17
N ALA A 37 6.68 1.72 10.75
CA ALA A 37 7.76 2.69 10.87
C ALA A 37 7.74 3.79 9.79
N ILE A 38 7.27 3.49 8.58
CA ILE A 38 7.37 4.41 7.42
C ILE A 38 6.05 5.09 7.05
N LEU A 39 4.89 4.53 7.40
CA LEU A 39 3.58 5.12 7.13
C LEU A 39 3.05 5.90 8.33
N LYS A 40 2.44 7.06 8.05
CA LYS A 40 1.78 7.91 9.06
C LYS A 40 0.32 7.48 9.24
N GLU A 41 -0.21 7.67 10.45
CA GLU A 41 -1.59 7.27 10.80
C GLU A 41 -2.66 8.17 10.16
N ASP A 42 -2.40 9.47 10.05
CA ASP A 42 -3.35 10.45 9.49
C ASP A 42 -3.26 10.60 7.96
N GLU A 43 -2.51 9.73 7.29
CA GLU A 43 -2.34 9.75 5.83
C GLU A 43 -2.99 8.53 5.17
N LEU A 44 -3.49 8.75 3.95
CA LEU A 44 -4.04 7.70 3.11
C LEU A 44 -3.10 7.40 1.96
N TYR A 45 -2.85 6.12 1.72
CA TYR A 45 -1.93 5.66 0.69
C TYR A 45 -2.60 4.67 -0.25
N SER A 46 -2.33 4.81 -1.54
CA SER A 46 -2.56 3.76 -2.53
C SER A 46 -1.51 2.66 -2.40
N PHE A 47 -1.79 1.48 -2.94
CA PHE A 47 -0.81 0.40 -2.96
C PHE A 47 0.49 0.79 -3.68
N SER A 48 0.41 1.60 -4.74
CA SER A 48 1.60 2.05 -5.48
C SER A 48 2.45 3.03 -4.66
N GLU A 49 1.82 3.99 -3.97
CA GLU A 49 2.54 4.90 -3.05
C GLU A 49 3.27 4.10 -1.96
N VAL A 50 2.62 3.08 -1.38
CA VAL A 50 3.25 2.22 -0.37
C VAL A 50 4.47 1.49 -0.93
N GLU A 51 4.37 0.89 -2.13
CA GLU A 51 5.53 0.23 -2.76
C GLU A 51 6.67 1.21 -3.03
N GLU A 52 6.37 2.44 -3.47
CA GLU A 52 7.38 3.48 -3.67
C GLU A 52 8.07 3.87 -2.36
N ILE A 53 7.31 4.08 -1.28
CA ILE A 53 7.86 4.39 0.04
C ILE A 53 8.74 3.24 0.54
N ILE A 54 8.29 1.99 0.41
CA ILE A 54 9.10 0.81 0.75
C ILE A 54 10.38 0.78 -0.08
N ASN A 55 10.28 0.99 -1.41
CA ASN A 55 11.43 0.95 -2.29
C ASN A 55 12.44 2.06 -1.95
N ASN A 56 11.96 3.28 -1.67
CA ASN A 56 12.79 4.41 -1.27
C ASN A 56 13.48 4.15 0.08
N PHE A 57 12.77 3.54 1.03
CA PHE A 57 13.34 3.13 2.31
C PHE A 57 14.42 2.04 2.13
N MET A 58 14.15 1.00 1.33
CA MET A 58 15.06 -0.12 1.11
C MET A 58 16.28 0.23 0.26
N LYS A 59 16.14 1.20 -0.66
CA LYS A 59 17.26 1.75 -1.40
C LYS A 59 18.18 2.60 -0.53
N GLY A 60 17.75 2.98 0.68
CA GLY A 60 18.54 3.71 1.66
C GLY A 60 19.11 4.98 1.04
N VAL A 61 18.25 6.00 0.87
CA VAL A 61 18.57 7.37 0.42
C VAL A 61 20.07 7.59 0.21
N SER A 62 20.55 7.34 -1.02
CA SER A 62 21.94 7.60 -1.42
C SER A 62 22.11 9.07 -1.77
#